data_AF-A0A7C5WL64-F1
#
_entry.id   AF-A0A7C5WL64-F1
#
_cell.length_a   1.000
_cell.length_b   1.000
_cell.length_c   1.000
_cell.angle_alpha   90.00
_cell.angle_beta   90.00
_cell.angle_gamma   90.00
#
_symmetry.space_group_name_H-M   'P 1'
#
loop_
_entity.id
_entity.type
_entity.pdbx_description
1 polymer ?
#
loop_
_entity_poly.entity_id
_entity_poly.type
_entity_poly.pdbx_seq_one_letter_code
_entity_poly.pdbx_strand_id
1 'polypeptide(L)'
;MPDALTPDDVRKIARLSKVSIDESEIENERARLSAVLGYVQRLRELDLLGVEPMTRASDEGARLRDDTPAEPLDPAVLADLAPEPEEYVDPDGGVQRFIRVPKVVDGGGA
;
A
#
# COMPACT_ATOMS: atom_id res chain seq x y z
N MET A 1 -19.86 -15.23 15.82
CA MET A 1 -19.27 -15.21 14.45
C MET A 1 -18.76 -13.80 14.25
N PRO A 2 -17.59 -13.51 13.61
CA PRO A 2 -17.48 -12.19 13.02
C PRO A 2 -18.66 -12.07 12.05
N ASP A 3 -19.35 -10.95 12.09
CA ASP A 3 -20.55 -10.75 11.29
C ASP A 3 -20.25 -10.99 9.81
N ALA A 4 -21.22 -11.51 9.06
CA ALA A 4 -21.07 -11.70 7.63
C ALA A 4 -20.65 -10.37 6.99
N LEU A 5 -19.61 -10.39 6.15
CA LEU A 5 -19.15 -9.20 5.44
C LEU A 5 -20.33 -8.51 4.75
N THR A 6 -20.48 -7.22 5.02
CA THR A 6 -21.46 -6.37 4.37
C THR A 6 -20.87 -5.74 3.10
N PRO A 7 -21.71 -5.24 2.18
CA PRO A 7 -21.24 -4.43 1.06
C PRO A 7 -20.43 -3.21 1.51
N ASP A 8 -20.81 -2.58 2.62
CA ASP A 8 -20.09 -1.44 3.19
C ASP A 8 -18.67 -1.80 3.66
N ASP A 9 -18.47 -3.02 4.16
CA ASP A 9 -17.14 -3.51 4.50
C ASP A 9 -16.25 -3.63 3.26
N VAL A 10 -16.80 -4.10 2.14
CA VAL A 10 -16.08 -4.18 0.86
C VAL A 10 -15.70 -2.78 0.36
N ARG A 11 -16.64 -1.83 0.38
CA ARG A 11 -16.36 -0.43 0.01
C ARG A 11 -15.29 0.19 0.91
N LYS A 12 -15.33 -0.10 2.21
CA LYS A 12 -14.34 0.38 3.18
C LYS A 12 -12.95 -0.20 2.89
N ILE A 13 -12.85 -1.50 2.62
CA ILE A 13 -11.58 -2.17 2.28
C ILE A 13 -11.02 -1.62 0.97
N ALA A 14 -11.87 -1.44 -0.05
CA ALA A 14 -11.49 -0.86 -1.33
C ALA A 14 -10.89 0.56 -1.16
N ARG A 15 -11.58 1.41 -0.38
CA ARG A 15 -11.10 2.76 -0.06
C ARG A 15 -9.76 2.76 0.67
N LEU A 16 -9.59 1.89 1.67
CA LEU A 16 -8.32 1.77 2.42
C LEU A 16 -7.18 1.30 1.53
N SER A 17 -7.48 0.44 0.55
CA SER A 17 -6.51 -0.14 -0.38
C SER A 17 -6.27 0.71 -1.62
N LYS A 18 -6.93 1.87 -1.75
CA LYS A 18 -6.89 2.73 -2.94
C LYS A 18 -7.28 2.01 -4.24
N VAL A 19 -8.20 1.06 -4.14
CA VAL A 19 -8.77 0.33 -5.27
C VAL A 19 -10.17 0.88 -5.54
N SER A 20 -10.42 1.27 -6.79
CA SER A 20 -11.78 1.61 -7.23
C SER A 20 -12.48 0.33 -7.67
N ILE A 21 -13.72 0.13 -7.21
CA ILE A 21 -14.55 -1.03 -7.53
C ILE A 21 -15.91 -0.48 -7.97
N ASP A 22 -16.41 -0.96 -9.10
CA ASP A 22 -17.71 -0.54 -9.58
C ASP A 22 -18.81 -1.08 -8.66
N GLU A 23 -19.86 -0.30 -8.45
CA GLU A 23 -20.96 -0.66 -7.55
C GLU A 23 -21.63 -2.00 -7.94
N SER A 24 -21.64 -2.32 -9.24
CA SER A 24 -22.12 -3.61 -9.76
C SER A 24 -21.25 -4.81 -9.38
N GLU A 25 -19.99 -4.60 -9.02
CA GLU A 25 -19.03 -5.66 -8.67
C GLU A 25 -18.99 -5.94 -7.17
N ILE A 26 -19.51 -5.03 -6.33
CA ILE A 26 -19.43 -5.11 -4.87
C ILE A 26 -19.95 -6.44 -4.32
N GLU A 27 -21.10 -6.91 -4.79
CA GLU A 27 -21.66 -8.19 -4.32
C GLU A 27 -20.80 -9.40 -4.71
N ASN A 28 -20.20 -9.36 -5.90
CA ASN A 28 -19.32 -10.43 -6.36
C ASN A 28 -18.04 -10.46 -5.51
N GLU A 29 -17.44 -9.30 -5.25
CA GLU A 29 -16.24 -9.20 -4.42
C GLU A 29 -16.52 -9.53 -2.95
N ARG A 30 -17.70 -9.17 -2.43
CA ARG A 30 -18.16 -9.61 -1.10
C ARG A 30 -18.20 -11.13 -0.99
N ALA A 31 -18.75 -11.81 -2.00
CA ALA A 31 -18.83 -13.27 -2.02
C ALA A 31 -17.43 -13.91 -2.11
N ARG A 32 -16.54 -13.41 -2.97
CA ARG A 32 -15.15 -13.88 -3.10
C ARG A 32 -14.38 -13.72 -1.79
N LEU A 33 -14.43 -12.53 -1.19
CA LEU A 33 -13.74 -12.25 0.06
C LEU A 33 -14.29 -13.10 1.21
N SER A 34 -15.61 -13.30 1.26
CA SER A 34 -16.26 -14.18 2.25
C SER A 34 -15.77 -15.62 2.12
N ALA A 35 -15.57 -16.13 0.91
CA ALA A 35 -15.04 -17.47 0.68
C ALA A 35 -13.59 -17.61 1.18
N VAL A 36 -12.73 -16.62 0.91
CA VAL A 36 -11.35 -16.58 1.40
C VAL A 36 -11.29 -16.55 2.92
N LEU A 37 -12.06 -15.65 3.56
CA LEU A 37 -12.13 -15.58 5.02
C LEU A 37 -12.65 -16.89 5.61
N GLY A 38 -13.67 -17.48 4.99
CA GLY A 38 -14.20 -18.79 5.38
C GLY A 38 -13.14 -19.90 5.34
N TYR A 39 -12.28 -19.91 4.32
CA TYR A 39 -11.15 -20.84 4.24
C TYR A 39 -10.13 -20.62 5.37
N VAL A 40 -9.78 -19.37 5.66
CA VAL A 40 -8.82 -19.00 6.72
C VAL A 40 -9.31 -19.41 8.11
N GLN A 41 -10.63 -19.50 8.34
CA GLN A 41 -11.17 -19.90 9.64
C GLN A 41 -10.75 -21.30 10.11
N ARG A 42 -10.32 -22.19 9.20
CA ARG A 42 -9.80 -23.52 9.56
C ARG A 42 -8.61 -23.43 10.52
N LEU A 43 -7.86 -22.32 10.48
CA LEU A 43 -6.75 -22.10 11.41
C LEU A 43 -7.20 -21.97 12.88
N ARG A 44 -8.48 -21.67 13.15
CA ARG A 44 -9.04 -21.61 14.51
C ARG A 44 -9.17 -22.98 15.17
N GLU A 45 -9.08 -24.06 14.40
CA GLU A 45 -9.14 -25.43 14.91
C GLU A 45 -7.83 -25.85 15.60
N LEU A 46 -6.76 -25.08 15.42
CA LEU A 46 -5.44 -25.34 15.97
C LEU A 46 -5.32 -24.74 17.38
N ASP A 47 -4.81 -25.54 18.33
CA ASP A 47 -4.39 -25.02 19.63
C ASP A 47 -3.03 -24.34 19.49
N LEU A 48 -3.00 -23.04 19.73
CA LEU A 48 -1.81 -22.19 19.66
C LEU A 48 -1.37 -21.70 21.05
N LEU A 49 -1.90 -22.28 22.13
CA LEU A 49 -1.54 -21.88 23.49
C LEU A 49 -0.03 -22.09 23.73
N GLY A 50 0.67 -21.01 24.06
CA GLY A 50 2.12 -21.02 24.30
C GLY A 50 2.97 -21.06 23.02
N VAL A 51 2.36 -20.96 21.83
CA VAL A 51 3.09 -20.81 20.57
C VAL A 51 3.34 -19.33 20.32
N GLU A 52 4.61 -18.92 20.35
CA GLU A 52 5.01 -17.55 20.03
C GLU A 52 4.84 -17.25 18.53
N PRO A 53 4.32 -16.07 18.14
CA PRO A 53 4.23 -15.67 16.74
C PRO A 53 5.61 -15.57 16.07
N MET A 54 5.75 -16.19 14.89
CA MET A 54 6.96 -16.11 14.08
C MET A 54 6.93 -14.88 13.16
N THR A 55 7.77 -13.88 13.42
CA THR A 55 7.82 -12.62 12.64
C THR A 55 8.73 -12.69 11.42
N ARG A 56 9.73 -13.57 11.46
CA ARG A 56 10.71 -13.79 10.39
C ARG A 56 11.15 -15.25 10.41
N ALA A 57 11.52 -15.78 9.24
CA ALA A 57 11.96 -17.17 9.12
C ALA A 57 13.41 -17.41 9.58
N SER A 58 14.20 -16.36 9.80
CA SER A 58 15.60 -16.45 10.23
C SER A 58 15.83 -15.77 11.57
N ASP A 59 16.78 -16.26 12.36
CA ASP A 59 17.06 -15.76 13.72
C ASP A 59 18.10 -14.63 13.74
N GLU A 60 18.42 -14.02 12.61
CA GLU A 60 19.42 -12.94 12.59
C GLU A 60 18.89 -11.70 13.32
N GLY A 61 19.79 -10.98 14.00
CA GLY A 61 19.46 -9.70 14.62
C GLY A 61 19.07 -8.60 13.62
N ALA A 62 18.81 -7.41 14.15
CA ALA A 62 18.62 -6.23 13.31
C ALA A 62 19.89 -5.94 12.50
N ARG A 63 19.75 -5.72 11.20
CA ARG A 63 20.85 -5.24 10.36
C ARG A 63 20.94 -3.73 10.49
N LEU A 64 21.99 -3.26 11.15
CA LEU A 64 22.30 -1.84 11.24
C LEU A 64 23.06 -1.40 9.98
N ARG A 65 22.85 -0.14 9.58
CA ARG A 65 23.58 0.54 8.51
C ARG A 65 24.43 1.63 9.15
N ASP A 66 25.69 1.73 8.73
CA ASP A 66 26.58 2.82 9.14
C ASP A 66 26.00 4.18 8.72
N ASP A 67 26.21 5.20 9.56
CA ASP A 67 25.78 6.57 9.26
C ASP A 67 26.76 7.30 8.34
N THR A 68 26.94 6.74 7.15
CA THR A 68 27.80 7.31 6.10
C THR A 68 26.94 7.71 4.90
N PRO A 69 27.17 8.91 4.31
CA PRO A 69 26.53 9.30 3.06
C PRO A 69 26.85 8.30 1.94
N ALA A 70 25.84 7.98 1.12
CA ALA A 70 26.01 7.26 -0.13
C ALA A 70 25.81 8.21 -1.31
N GLU A 71 26.32 7.84 -2.48
CA GLU A 71 26.08 8.59 -3.71
C GLU A 71 24.56 8.60 -4.02
N PRO A 72 23.94 9.78 -4.20
CA PRO A 72 22.53 9.85 -4.54
C PRO A 72 22.29 9.39 -5.98
N LEU A 73 21.09 8.88 -6.25
CA LEU A 73 20.67 8.59 -7.61
C LEU A 73 20.56 9.90 -8.42
N ASP A 74 20.96 9.88 -9.68
CA ASP A 74 20.80 11.02 -10.60
C ASP A 74 19.29 11.37 -10.73
N PRO A 75 18.87 12.60 -10.40
CA PRO A 75 17.48 13.04 -10.56
C PRO A 75 16.92 12.87 -11.98
N ALA A 76 17.77 12.90 -13.01
CA ALA A 76 17.34 12.67 -14.39
C ALA A 76 16.78 11.25 -14.58
N VAL A 77 17.40 10.25 -13.94
CA VAL A 77 16.93 8.84 -14.00
C VAL A 77 15.54 8.70 -13.40
N LEU A 78 15.27 9.39 -12.29
CA LEU A 78 13.94 9.38 -11.66
C LEU A 78 12.89 10.09 -12.51
N ALA A 79 13.25 11.22 -13.12
CA ALA A 79 12.35 11.97 -13.98
C ALA A 79 11.94 11.16 -15.23
N ASP A 80 12.87 10.43 -15.83
CA ASP A 80 12.60 9.58 -17.00
C ASP A 80 11.67 8.39 -16.67
N LEU A 81 11.56 8.00 -15.40
CA LEU A 81 10.62 6.97 -14.91
C LEU A 81 9.24 7.55 -14.54
N ALA A 82 9.12 8.87 -14.41
CA ALA A 82 7.88 9.50 -13.96
C ALA A 82 6.82 9.47 -15.07
N PRO A 83 5.53 9.22 -14.73
CA PRO A 83 4.45 9.30 -15.72
C PRO A 83 4.29 10.68 -16.35
N GLU A 84 4.46 11.74 -15.54
CA GLU A 84 4.41 13.14 -15.95
C GLU A 84 5.56 13.92 -15.28
N PRO A 85 6.76 13.97 -15.87
CA PRO A 85 7.82 14.85 -15.39
C PRO A 85 7.54 16.31 -15.77
N GLU A 86 7.83 17.24 -14.86
CA GLU A 86 7.67 18.69 -15.07
C GLU A 86 8.97 19.42 -14.78
N GLU A 87 9.40 20.30 -15.69
CA GLU A 87 10.56 21.16 -15.48
C GLU A 87 10.14 22.46 -14.79
N TYR A 88 10.86 22.80 -13.73
CA TYR A 88 10.74 24.05 -13.00
C TYR A 88 12.03 24.83 -13.16
N VAL A 89 11.91 26.09 -13.58
CA VAL A 89 13.04 27.01 -13.67
C VAL A 89 13.07 27.85 -12.41
N ASP A 90 14.14 27.69 -11.62
CA ASP A 90 14.39 28.50 -10.43
C ASP A 90 14.55 29.98 -10.81
N PRO A 91 14.24 30.93 -9.90
CA PRO A 91 14.43 32.36 -10.14
C PRO A 91 15.86 32.75 -10.53
N ASP A 92 16.85 31.97 -10.10
CA ASP A 92 18.27 32.15 -10.42
C ASP A 92 18.71 31.45 -11.73
N GLY A 93 17.77 30.86 -12.47
CA GLY A 93 18.01 30.20 -13.76
C GLY A 93 18.40 28.72 -13.69
N GLY A 94 18.35 28.10 -12.51
CA GLY A 94 18.49 26.65 -12.34
C GLY A 94 17.31 25.90 -12.93
N VAL A 95 17.51 24.68 -13.42
CA VAL A 95 16.43 23.80 -13.89
C VAL A 95 16.34 22.59 -12.97
N GLN A 96 15.16 22.37 -12.40
CA GLN A 96 14.83 21.21 -11.58
C GLN A 96 13.69 20.42 -12.22
N ARG A 97 13.67 19.11 -11.99
CA ARG A 97 12.60 18.22 -12.47
C ARG A 97 11.77 17.72 -11.30
N PHE A 98 10.45 17.85 -11.43
CA PHE A 98 9.47 17.39 -10.46
C PHE A 98 8.59 16.29 -11.04
N ILE A 99 8.02 15.46 -10.16
CA ILE A 99 6.95 14.53 -10.54
C ILE A 99 5.63 15.28 -10.42
N ARG A 100 4.95 15.48 -11.54
CA ARG A 100 3.66 16.16 -11.57
C ARG A 100 2.56 15.24 -11.08
N VAL A 101 1.76 15.73 -10.14
CA VAL A 101 0.57 15.04 -9.62
C VAL A 101 -0.58 16.03 -9.47
N PRO A 102 -1.85 15.57 -9.55
CA PRO A 102 -2.99 16.40 -9.18
C PRO A 102 -2.82 16.97 -7.78
N LYS A 103 -3.12 18.26 -7.62
CA LYS A 103 -3.01 18.95 -6.33
C LYS A 103 -3.84 18.22 -5.28
N VAL A 104 -3.23 17.92 -4.14
CA VAL A 104 -3.94 17.38 -2.97
C VAL A 104 -4.85 18.49 -2.42
N VAL A 105 -6.16 18.24 -2.43
CA VAL A 105 -7.18 19.11 -1.84
C VAL A 105 -7.70 18.51 -0.53
N ASP A 106 -8.21 19.35 0.37
CA ASP A 106 -8.81 18.91 1.63
C ASP A 106 -9.95 17.92 1.36
N GLY A 107 -9.86 16.72 1.95
CA GLY A 107 -10.74 15.57 1.67
C GLY A 107 -9.99 14.31 1.26
N GLY A 108 -8.73 14.44 0.81
CA GLY A 108 -7.83 13.33 0.50
C GLY A 108 -8.23 12.60 -0.78
N GLY A 109 -7.37 12.66 -1.80
CA GLY A 109 -7.60 11.99 -3.09
C GLY A 109 -7.97 10.51 -2.94
N ALA A 110 -9.24 10.22 -3.23
CA ALA A 110 -9.82 8.94 -3.61
C ALA A 110 -11.16 9.24 -4.29
#